data_AF-A0A1Q7G1V9-F1
#
_entry.id   AF-A0A1Q7G1V9-F1
#
_cell.length_a   1.000
_cell.length_b   1.000
_cell.length_c   1.000
_cell.angle_alpha   90.00
_cell.angle_beta   90.00
_cell.angle_gamma   90.00
#
_symmetry.space_group_name_H-M   'P 1'
#
loop_
_entity.id
_entity.type
_entity.pdbx_description
1 polymer ?
#
loop_
_entity_poly.entity_id
_entity_poly.type
_entity_poly.pdbx_seq_one_letter_code
_entity_poly.pdbx_strand_id
1 'polypeptide(L)'
;MRKTFLAIAFLLVLCFLPASVTAQKFVNTTMTNLPLDVKADKTLYIAIVVDPTIPEEKIQIVKNAVTSIHSFTKDGKKFYEGWQGALKESQHYTRYYIPTNLKIVDSDNAHIKVTITLTTSKNDLGYDGYTSFTQYNKMIESVHIVIYQADTLTNEDLAGITRHEFGHALGLGHSSSPNDLMYGDIDGRLAFISKGNLDALSALYNGKILSQYFEESVS
;
A
#
# COMPACT_ATOMS: atom_id res chain seq x y z
N MET A 1 69.44 -21.85 38.74
CA MET A 1 68.05 -22.34 38.96
C MET A 1 67.13 -21.61 38.02
N ARG A 2 66.29 -22.38 37.31
CA ARG A 2 65.32 -21.97 36.30
C ARG A 2 64.24 -21.04 36.87
N LYS A 3 63.90 -19.96 36.15
CA LYS A 3 62.51 -19.49 36.00
C LYS A 3 62.33 -18.91 34.60
N THR A 4 61.96 -19.79 33.68
CA THR A 4 61.36 -19.49 32.38
C THR A 4 59.99 -18.87 32.61
N PHE A 5 59.78 -17.63 32.17
CA PHE A 5 58.43 -17.08 31.96
C PHE A 5 58.12 -17.21 30.47
N LEU A 6 57.21 -18.13 30.16
CA LEU A 6 56.67 -18.33 28.83
C LEU A 6 55.58 -17.27 28.61
N ALA A 7 55.90 -16.22 27.85
CA ALA A 7 54.90 -15.28 27.37
C ALA A 7 54.12 -15.96 26.23
N ILE A 8 52.89 -16.37 26.51
CA ILE A 8 51.96 -16.90 25.51
C ILE A 8 51.51 -15.72 24.66
N ALA A 9 52.06 -15.62 23.44
CA ALA A 9 51.58 -14.71 22.42
C ALA A 9 50.21 -15.22 21.93
N PHE A 10 49.13 -14.56 22.36
CA PHE A 10 47.81 -14.70 21.77
C PHE A 10 47.85 -14.05 20.39
N LEU A 11 48.16 -14.85 19.36
CA LEU A 11 47.99 -14.46 17.98
C LEU A 11 46.47 -14.47 17.69
N LEU A 12 45.84 -13.32 17.89
CA LEU A 12 44.45 -13.08 17.52
C LEU A 12 44.41 -13.01 16.00
N VAL A 13 44.15 -14.17 15.36
CA VAL A 13 43.87 -14.25 13.94
C VAL A 13 42.58 -13.47 13.71
N LEU A 14 42.71 -12.23 13.24
CA LEU A 14 41.64 -11.50 12.57
C LEU A 14 41.33 -12.28 11.28
N CYS A 15 40.45 -13.27 11.40
CA CYS A 15 39.69 -13.76 10.26
C CYS A 15 38.82 -12.59 9.79
N PHE A 16 39.31 -11.83 8.81
CA PHE A 16 38.46 -11.08 7.90
C PHE A 16 37.56 -12.09 7.19
N LEU A 17 36.42 -12.40 7.82
CA LEU A 17 35.28 -12.91 7.07
C LEU A 17 34.93 -11.80 6.07
N PRO A 18 34.83 -12.07 4.76
CA PRO A 18 34.18 -11.14 3.88
C PRO A 18 32.80 -10.89 4.48
N ALA A 19 32.45 -9.62 4.69
CA ALA A 19 31.09 -9.21 4.97
C ALA A 19 30.25 -9.43 3.70
N SER A 20 30.14 -10.68 3.25
CA SER A 20 28.95 -11.15 2.59
C SER A 20 27.92 -11.37 3.69
N VAL A 21 27.45 -10.26 4.26
CA VAL A 21 26.03 -10.19 4.56
C VAL A 21 25.39 -10.28 3.19
N THR A 22 25.18 -11.53 2.74
CA THR A 22 24.18 -11.82 1.74
C THR A 22 22.97 -11.08 2.26
N ALA A 23 22.62 -9.98 1.61
CA ALA A 23 21.39 -9.25 1.85
C ALA A 23 20.33 -10.33 1.85
N GLN A 24 19.97 -10.73 3.06
CA GLN A 24 19.04 -11.79 3.32
C GLN A 24 17.81 -11.31 2.62
N LYS A 25 17.51 -11.88 1.45
CA LYS A 25 16.28 -11.78 0.66
C LYS A 25 15.17 -11.18 1.54
N PHE A 26 15.16 -9.85 1.67
CA PHE A 26 14.47 -9.19 2.77
C PHE A 26 13.08 -8.96 2.21
N VAL A 27 12.27 -10.01 2.36
CA VAL A 27 10.83 -10.03 2.20
C VAL A 27 10.34 -9.37 0.92
N ASN A 28 10.52 -10.06 -0.22
CA ASN A 28 9.56 -9.87 -1.30
C ASN A 28 8.17 -10.19 -0.76
N THR A 29 7.23 -9.27 -0.99
CA THR A 29 5.78 -9.34 -0.80
C THR A 29 5.22 -9.02 0.59
N THR A 30 4.95 -7.74 0.85
CA THR A 30 3.74 -7.30 1.56
C THR A 30 2.51 -7.73 0.73
N MET A 31 2.15 -9.02 0.77
CA MET A 31 0.87 -9.49 0.24
C MET A 31 -0.23 -9.16 1.25
N THR A 32 -0.74 -7.93 1.23
CA THR A 32 -2.09 -7.67 1.76
C THR A 32 -3.06 -8.55 0.99
N ASN A 33 -3.71 -9.49 1.68
CA ASN A 33 -4.75 -10.37 1.15
C ASN A 33 -5.80 -10.61 2.24
N LEU A 34 -6.12 -9.54 2.97
CA LEU A 34 -7.02 -9.56 4.12
C LEU A 34 -8.00 -8.39 4.01
N PRO A 35 -9.29 -8.60 4.31
CA PRO A 35 -10.27 -7.52 4.30
C PRO A 35 -10.00 -6.53 5.43
N LEU A 36 -10.38 -5.27 5.21
CA LEU A 36 -10.34 -4.22 6.22
C LEU A 36 -11.53 -4.34 7.18
N ASP A 37 -11.23 -4.30 8.48
CA ASP A 37 -12.23 -4.38 9.55
C ASP A 37 -12.89 -3.02 9.81
N VAL A 38 -14.02 -2.78 9.15
CA VAL A 38 -14.82 -1.56 9.32
C VAL A 38 -16.06 -1.88 10.15
N LYS A 39 -15.97 -1.67 11.47
CA LYS A 39 -16.98 -2.08 12.48
C LYS A 39 -17.84 -0.96 13.09
N ALA A 40 -17.75 0.27 12.61
CA ALA A 40 -18.63 1.37 13.03
C ALA A 40 -19.17 2.10 11.80
N ASP A 41 -20.45 2.50 11.85
CA ASP A 41 -21.25 3.29 10.89
C ASP A 41 -21.08 3.04 9.38
N LYS A 42 -20.33 1.99 9.01
CA LYS A 42 -19.94 1.63 7.64
C LYS A 42 -19.10 2.72 6.93
N THR A 43 -18.58 3.70 7.66
CA THR A 43 -17.70 4.74 7.13
C THR A 43 -16.23 4.40 7.39
N LEU A 44 -15.41 4.54 6.37
CA LEU A 44 -13.97 4.49 6.49
C LEU A 44 -13.43 5.91 6.69
N TYR A 45 -13.01 6.20 7.92
CA TYR A 45 -12.41 7.46 8.29
C TYR A 45 -10.91 7.46 7.96
N ILE A 46 -10.50 8.49 7.21
CA ILE A 46 -9.14 8.66 6.69
C ILE A 46 -8.58 9.98 7.22
N ALA A 47 -7.34 9.97 7.70
CA ALA A 47 -6.60 11.19 7.97
C ALA A 47 -5.49 11.38 6.94
N ILE A 48 -5.21 12.64 6.60
CA ILE A 48 -4.04 13.01 5.79
C ILE A 48 -3.13 13.86 6.66
N VAL A 49 -1.90 13.41 6.85
CA VAL A 49 -0.84 14.12 7.58
C VAL A 49 0.22 14.55 6.56
N VAL A 50 0.64 15.81 6.63
CA VAL A 50 1.40 16.42 5.54
C VAL A 50 2.58 17.20 6.11
N ASP A 51 3.76 17.02 5.51
CA ASP A 51 4.91 17.86 5.82
C ASP A 51 4.61 19.34 5.45
N PRO A 52 4.98 20.33 6.28
CA PRO A 52 4.54 21.72 6.12
C PRO A 52 4.89 22.40 4.79
N THR A 53 5.87 21.87 4.06
CA THR A 53 6.37 22.41 2.79
C THR A 53 5.58 21.91 1.57
N ILE A 54 4.74 20.88 1.75
CA ILE A 54 3.97 20.30 0.65
C ILE A 54 2.78 21.22 0.32
N PRO A 55 2.61 21.65 -0.95
CA PRO A 55 1.53 22.55 -1.32
C PRO A 55 0.13 21.93 -1.19
N GLU A 56 -0.89 22.74 -0.89
CA GLU A 56 -2.29 22.29 -0.76
C GLU A 56 -2.82 21.60 -2.04
N GLU A 57 -2.32 21.97 -3.22
CA GLU A 57 -2.71 21.31 -4.47
C GLU A 57 -2.39 19.81 -4.43
N LYS A 58 -1.25 19.40 -3.85
CA LYS A 58 -0.85 17.98 -3.70
C LYS A 58 -1.79 17.26 -2.75
N ILE A 59 -2.20 17.93 -1.67
CA ILE A 59 -3.21 17.41 -0.75
C ILE A 59 -4.53 17.17 -1.50
N GLN A 60 -4.93 18.09 -2.39
CA GLN A 60 -6.14 17.93 -3.19
C GLN A 60 -6.05 16.78 -4.20
N ILE A 61 -4.89 16.53 -4.80
CA ILE A 61 -4.66 15.36 -5.67
C ILE A 61 -4.90 14.06 -4.89
N VAL A 62 -4.35 13.94 -3.69
CA VAL A 62 -4.53 12.76 -2.81
C VAL A 62 -5.99 12.61 -2.39
N LYS A 63 -6.62 13.71 -1.95
CA LYS A 63 -8.06 13.75 -1.63
C LYS A 63 -8.90 13.24 -2.80
N ASN A 64 -8.61 13.67 -4.03
CA ASN A 64 -9.34 13.24 -5.24
C ASN A 64 -9.11 11.77 -5.57
N ALA A 65 -7.87 11.28 -5.49
CA ALA A 65 -7.52 9.87 -5.71
C ALA A 65 -8.24 8.91 -4.74
N VAL A 66 -8.63 9.38 -3.57
CA VAL A 66 -9.42 8.61 -2.60
C VAL A 66 -10.92 8.84 -2.77
N THR A 67 -11.36 10.10 -2.82
CA THR A 67 -12.78 10.47 -2.63
C THR A 67 -13.54 10.82 -3.91
N SER A 68 -12.87 10.92 -5.07
CA SER A 68 -13.56 11.18 -6.33
C SER A 68 -14.59 10.09 -6.62
N ILE A 69 -15.77 10.54 -7.04
CA ILE A 69 -16.86 9.67 -7.54
C ILE A 69 -16.85 9.57 -9.07
N HIS A 70 -15.95 10.28 -9.74
CA HIS A 70 -15.92 10.32 -11.19
C HIS A 70 -15.35 9.02 -11.77
N SER A 71 -15.92 8.66 -12.91
CA SER A 71 -15.47 7.56 -13.75
C SER A 71 -15.45 8.01 -15.19
N PHE A 72 -14.59 7.40 -15.99
CA PHE A 72 -14.51 7.64 -17.42
C PHE A 72 -14.40 6.32 -18.19
N THR A 73 -14.58 6.39 -19.50
CA THR A 73 -14.46 5.23 -20.39
C THR A 73 -13.30 5.47 -21.36
N LYS A 74 -12.42 4.48 -21.47
CA LYS A 74 -11.31 4.45 -22.42
C LYS A 74 -11.28 3.06 -23.07
N ASP A 75 -11.26 3.01 -24.40
CA ASP A 75 -11.27 1.77 -25.19
C ASP A 75 -12.41 0.80 -24.80
N GLY A 76 -13.60 1.34 -24.51
CA GLY A 76 -14.77 0.58 -24.08
C GLY A 76 -14.71 0.04 -22.64
N LYS A 77 -13.64 0.33 -21.90
CA LYS A 77 -13.46 -0.08 -20.50
C LYS A 77 -13.70 1.11 -19.57
N LYS A 78 -14.36 0.86 -18.43
CA LYS A 78 -14.64 1.86 -17.39
C LYS A 78 -13.49 1.91 -16.38
N PHE A 79 -13.12 3.12 -16.00
CA PHE A 79 -12.09 3.42 -15.00
C PHE A 79 -12.60 4.46 -14.01
N TYR A 80 -12.02 4.49 -12.81
CA TYR A 80 -12.38 5.44 -11.76
C TYR A 80 -11.19 6.30 -11.37
N GLU A 81 -11.48 7.59 -11.17
CA GLU A 81 -10.47 8.56 -10.71
C GLU A 81 -10.22 8.45 -9.21
N GLY A 82 -11.15 7.88 -8.44
CA GLY A 82 -10.98 7.66 -7.02
C GLY A 82 -11.74 6.45 -6.48
N TRP A 83 -11.26 5.95 -5.34
CA TRP A 83 -11.79 4.74 -4.70
C TRP A 83 -13.24 4.89 -4.25
N GLN A 84 -13.67 6.07 -3.81
CA GLN A 84 -15.06 6.31 -3.39
C GLN A 84 -16.06 5.99 -4.51
N GLY A 85 -15.80 6.41 -5.75
CA GLY A 85 -16.63 6.06 -6.90
C GLY A 85 -16.58 4.57 -7.21
N ALA A 86 -15.38 4.00 -7.21
CA ALA A 86 -15.15 2.59 -7.52
C ALA A 86 -15.85 1.65 -6.51
N LEU A 87 -15.74 1.95 -5.21
CA LEU A 87 -16.31 1.13 -4.13
C LEU A 87 -17.84 1.17 -4.08
N LYS A 88 -18.46 2.29 -4.48
CA LYS A 88 -19.92 2.37 -4.63
C LYS A 88 -20.44 1.40 -5.69
N GLU A 89 -19.63 1.11 -6.72
CA GLU A 89 -20.02 0.17 -7.77
C GLU A 89 -19.72 -1.29 -7.41
N SER A 90 -18.74 -1.56 -6.54
CA SER A 90 -18.49 -2.90 -6.01
C SER A 90 -19.49 -3.33 -4.92
N GLN A 91 -20.59 -2.60 -4.73
CA GLN A 91 -21.58 -2.88 -3.69
C GLN A 91 -22.39 -4.13 -4.04
N HIS A 92 -21.88 -5.27 -3.63
CA HIS A 92 -22.54 -6.57 -3.69
C HIS A 92 -22.59 -7.20 -2.28
N TYR A 93 -23.48 -8.18 -2.08
CA TYR A 93 -23.50 -8.94 -0.83
C TYR A 93 -22.25 -9.81 -0.74
N THR A 94 -21.25 -9.35 0.02
CA THR A 94 -20.02 -10.07 0.35
C THR A 94 -20.02 -10.52 1.80
N ARG A 95 -19.21 -11.53 2.12
CA ARG A 95 -19.03 -12.04 3.49
C ARG A 95 -18.57 -10.97 4.49
N TYR A 96 -17.68 -10.08 4.08
CA TYR A 96 -17.18 -8.93 4.84
C TYR A 96 -17.66 -7.64 4.18
N TYR A 97 -17.92 -6.61 4.97
CA TYR A 97 -18.40 -5.33 4.46
C TYR A 97 -17.28 -4.58 3.71
N ILE A 98 -17.56 -4.20 2.45
CA ILE A 98 -16.68 -3.30 1.67
C ILE A 98 -17.01 -1.86 2.06
N PRO A 99 -16.04 -1.02 2.49
CA PRO A 99 -16.30 0.35 2.90
C PRO A 99 -16.67 1.25 1.72
N THR A 100 -17.97 1.43 1.49
CA THR A 100 -18.48 2.24 0.37
C THR A 100 -18.66 3.72 0.73
N ASN A 101 -18.38 4.12 1.97
CA ASN A 101 -18.42 5.52 2.41
C ASN A 101 -17.05 5.91 2.96
N LEU A 102 -16.33 6.77 2.24
CA LEU A 102 -15.00 7.24 2.59
C LEU A 102 -15.10 8.68 3.07
N LYS A 103 -14.51 8.99 4.23
CA LYS A 103 -14.52 10.34 4.77
C LYS A 103 -13.14 10.74 5.24
N ILE A 104 -12.62 11.81 4.65
CA ILE A 104 -11.39 12.45 5.12
C ILE A 104 -11.75 13.37 6.28
N VAL A 105 -11.04 13.22 7.40
CA VAL A 105 -11.23 13.95 8.65
C VAL A 105 -9.89 14.45 9.18
N ASP A 106 -9.95 15.37 10.15
CA ASP A 106 -8.77 15.81 10.89
C ASP A 106 -8.15 14.66 11.69
N SER A 107 -6.85 14.75 11.97
CA SER A 107 -6.03 13.70 12.59
C SER A 107 -6.48 13.25 13.98
N ASP A 108 -7.28 14.06 14.66
CA ASP A 108 -7.64 13.86 16.07
C ASP A 108 -8.89 12.97 16.24
N ASN A 109 -9.43 12.45 15.14
CA ASN A 109 -10.62 11.60 15.15
C ASN A 109 -10.28 10.17 15.61
N ALA A 110 -10.87 9.74 16.73
CA ALA A 110 -10.66 8.42 17.32
C ALA A 110 -11.08 7.22 16.44
N HIS A 111 -11.79 7.45 15.33
CA HIS A 111 -12.27 6.42 14.42
C HIS A 111 -11.41 6.25 13.15
N ILE A 112 -10.29 6.98 13.03
CA ILE A 112 -9.39 6.84 11.88
C ILE A 112 -8.92 5.40 11.75
N LYS A 113 -9.04 4.87 10.54
CA LYS A 113 -8.59 3.52 10.16
C LYS A 113 -7.47 3.55 9.14
N VAL A 114 -7.37 4.60 8.35
CA VAL A 114 -6.30 4.80 7.36
C VAL A 114 -5.68 6.18 7.59
N THR A 115 -4.38 6.21 7.80
CA THR A 115 -3.60 7.46 7.80
C THR A 115 -2.75 7.50 6.54
N ILE A 116 -2.81 8.61 5.80
CA ILE A 116 -1.95 8.88 4.64
C ILE A 116 -0.98 9.98 5.02
N THR A 117 0.31 9.68 5.00
CA THR A 117 1.38 10.64 5.24
C THR A 117 2.01 11.05 3.92
N LEU A 118 2.05 12.36 3.65
CA LEU A 118 2.83 12.93 2.56
C LEU A 118 4.11 13.53 3.15
N THR A 119 5.27 13.06 2.69
CA THR A 119 6.56 13.57 3.16
C THR A 119 7.45 14.02 2.02
N THR A 120 8.34 14.98 2.30
CA THR A 120 9.42 15.38 1.37
C THR A 120 10.65 14.46 1.50
N SER A 121 10.65 13.58 2.50
CA SER A 121 11.76 12.65 2.74
C SER A 121 11.84 11.59 1.63
N LYS A 122 13.06 11.14 1.39
CA LYS A 122 13.32 9.96 0.56
C LYS A 122 13.18 8.70 1.39
N ASN A 123 12.77 7.61 0.75
CA ASN A 123 12.91 6.29 1.31
C ASN A 123 14.30 5.71 0.96
N ASP A 124 15.01 5.15 1.94
CA ASP A 124 16.36 4.60 1.74
C ASP A 124 16.40 3.37 0.81
N LEU A 125 15.25 2.72 0.59
CA LEU A 125 15.09 1.58 -0.31
C LEU A 125 14.56 1.98 -1.70
N GLY A 126 14.31 3.28 -1.92
CA GLY A 126 13.88 3.82 -3.22
C GLY A 126 12.39 3.68 -3.52
N TYR A 127 11.54 3.47 -2.50
CA TYR A 127 10.09 3.44 -2.69
C TYR A 127 9.49 4.85 -2.80
N ASP A 128 8.58 5.03 -3.76
CA ASP A 128 7.78 6.27 -3.88
C ASP A 128 6.52 6.23 -3.00
N GLY A 129 6.03 5.02 -2.68
CA GLY A 129 4.90 4.77 -1.80
C GLY A 129 5.13 3.51 -0.96
N TYR A 130 4.54 3.48 0.24
CA TYR A 130 4.57 2.30 1.09
C TYR A 130 3.34 2.21 1.98
N THR A 131 2.71 1.04 2.01
CA THR A 131 1.59 0.73 2.89
C THR A 131 1.98 -0.30 3.96
N SER A 132 1.69 0.03 5.21
CA SER A 132 1.82 -0.86 6.37
C SER A 132 0.50 -0.95 7.14
N PHE A 133 0.31 -2.01 7.90
CA PHE A 133 -0.96 -2.23 8.60
C PHE A 133 -0.80 -3.02 9.90
N THR A 134 -1.74 -2.83 10.82
CA THR A 134 -1.96 -3.73 11.95
C THR A 134 -3.03 -4.74 11.60
N GLN A 135 -2.93 -5.93 12.19
CA GLN A 135 -3.86 -7.03 11.92
C GLN A 135 -4.43 -7.57 13.23
N TYR A 136 -5.74 -7.79 13.25
CA TYR A 136 -6.43 -8.50 14.32
C TYR A 136 -7.43 -9.50 13.73
N ASN A 137 -7.47 -10.73 14.26
CA ASN A 137 -8.39 -11.79 13.80
C ASN A 137 -8.43 -12.00 12.27
N LYS A 138 -7.27 -12.00 11.61
CA LYS A 138 -7.13 -12.14 10.13
C LYS A 138 -7.86 -11.06 9.34
N MET A 139 -8.01 -9.88 9.91
CA MET A 139 -8.49 -8.69 9.23
C MET A 139 -7.52 -7.55 9.47
N ILE A 140 -7.44 -6.62 8.53
CA ILE A 140 -6.69 -5.39 8.71
C ILE A 140 -7.45 -4.54 9.74
N GLU A 141 -6.76 -4.09 10.77
CA GLU A 141 -7.36 -3.29 11.85
C GLU A 141 -7.11 -1.79 11.63
N SER A 142 -5.90 -1.41 11.21
CA SER A 142 -5.53 -0.04 10.86
C SER A 142 -4.42 -0.04 9.82
N VAL A 143 -4.31 1.05 9.05
CA VAL A 143 -3.37 1.18 7.94
C VAL A 143 -2.64 2.51 8.02
N HIS A 144 -1.35 2.49 7.72
CA HIS A 144 -0.54 3.68 7.49
C HIS A 144 0.10 3.62 6.11
N ILE A 145 -0.25 4.59 5.28
CA ILE A 145 0.33 4.84 3.96
C ILE A 145 1.34 5.99 4.10
N VAL A 146 2.51 5.84 3.49
CA VAL A 146 3.49 6.91 3.32
C VAL A 146 3.73 7.12 1.83
N ILE A 147 3.63 8.35 1.36
CA ILE A 147 4.04 8.76 0.01
C ILE A 147 5.27 9.64 0.15
N TYR A 148 6.38 9.19 -0.42
CA TYR A 148 7.69 9.83 -0.32
C TYR A 148 7.88 10.89 -1.40
N GLN A 149 8.73 11.87 -1.11
CA GLN A 149 9.06 12.99 -1.99
C GLN A 149 7.83 13.64 -2.69
N ALA A 150 6.71 13.74 -1.97
CA ALA A 150 5.42 14.11 -2.53
C ALA A 150 5.38 15.55 -3.09
N ASP A 151 6.32 16.40 -2.67
CA ASP A 151 6.57 17.74 -3.21
C ASP A 151 7.15 17.72 -4.63
N THR A 152 7.88 16.66 -5.00
CA THR A 152 8.56 16.55 -6.30
C THR A 152 7.82 15.70 -7.33
N LEU A 153 6.89 14.85 -6.88
CA LEU A 153 6.09 14.00 -7.78
C LEU A 153 5.24 14.85 -8.72
N THR A 154 5.04 14.37 -9.95
CA THR A 154 4.01 14.94 -10.82
C THR A 154 2.61 14.70 -10.22
N ASN A 155 1.60 15.44 -10.68
CA ASN A 155 0.24 15.26 -10.17
C ASN A 155 -0.31 13.88 -10.57
N GLU A 156 0.06 13.40 -11.75
CA GLU A 156 -0.30 12.09 -12.28
C GLU A 156 0.32 10.96 -11.45
N ASP A 157 1.63 11.07 -11.16
CA ASP A 157 2.33 10.06 -10.36
C ASP A 157 1.80 10.03 -8.92
N LEU A 158 1.62 11.19 -8.29
CA LEU A 158 1.04 11.28 -6.94
C LEU A 158 -0.35 10.66 -6.88
N ALA A 159 -1.21 10.94 -7.87
CA ALA A 159 -2.54 10.35 -7.94
C ALA A 159 -2.48 8.83 -8.12
N GLY A 160 -1.57 8.35 -8.98
CA GLY A 160 -1.39 6.93 -9.27
C GLY A 160 -0.90 6.14 -8.07
N ILE A 161 0.17 6.60 -7.44
CA ILE A 161 0.72 6.02 -6.20
C ILE A 161 -0.34 6.03 -5.11
N THR A 162 -1.05 7.14 -4.91
CA THR A 162 -2.13 7.21 -3.91
C THR A 162 -3.20 6.14 -4.15
N ARG A 163 -3.65 5.94 -5.40
CA ARG A 163 -4.65 4.91 -5.70
C ARG A 163 -4.11 3.51 -5.43
N HIS A 164 -2.86 3.22 -5.78
CA HIS A 164 -2.23 1.92 -5.55
C HIS A 164 -2.11 1.61 -4.05
N GLU A 165 -1.49 2.52 -3.29
CA GLU A 165 -1.31 2.34 -1.83
C GLU A 165 -2.66 2.27 -1.11
N PHE A 166 -3.65 3.04 -1.55
CA PHE A 166 -5.00 2.91 -1.01
C PHE A 166 -5.67 1.58 -1.38
N GLY A 167 -5.32 0.97 -2.51
CA GLY A 167 -5.70 -0.40 -2.84
C GLY A 167 -5.15 -1.41 -1.83
N HIS A 168 -3.90 -1.25 -1.40
CA HIS A 168 -3.33 -2.03 -0.29
C HIS A 168 -4.05 -1.78 1.03
N ALA A 169 -4.43 -0.53 1.32
CA ALA A 169 -5.21 -0.21 2.51
C ALA A 169 -6.58 -0.89 2.55
N LEU A 170 -7.18 -1.12 1.38
CA LEU A 170 -8.41 -1.89 1.22
C LEU A 170 -8.17 -3.41 1.26
N GLY A 171 -6.91 -3.85 1.26
CA GLY A 171 -6.52 -5.25 1.41
C GLY A 171 -6.09 -5.95 0.12
N LEU A 172 -6.03 -5.25 -1.01
CA LEU A 172 -5.56 -5.84 -2.28
C LEU A 172 -4.06 -6.08 -2.25
N GLY A 173 -3.59 -7.18 -2.84
CA GLY A 173 -2.18 -7.44 -3.07
C GLY A 173 -1.72 -6.93 -4.44
N HIS A 174 -0.43 -7.09 -4.74
CA HIS A 174 0.08 -6.77 -6.07
C HIS A 174 -0.53 -7.66 -7.16
N SER A 175 -0.75 -7.06 -8.32
CA SER A 175 -1.02 -7.74 -9.59
C SER A 175 0.28 -8.16 -10.27
N SER A 176 0.23 -9.19 -11.10
CA SER A 176 1.32 -9.56 -12.02
C SER A 176 1.20 -8.88 -13.39
N SER A 177 0.09 -8.21 -13.68
CA SER A 177 -0.15 -7.55 -14.96
C SER A 177 0.42 -6.14 -14.95
N PRO A 178 1.38 -5.79 -15.83
CA PRO A 178 2.00 -4.47 -15.84
C PRO A 178 1.06 -3.31 -16.22
N ASN A 179 -0.14 -3.63 -16.71
CA ASN A 179 -1.16 -2.65 -17.06
C ASN A 179 -2.23 -2.48 -15.97
N ASP A 180 -2.10 -3.17 -14.84
CA ASP A 180 -3.03 -3.08 -13.72
C ASP A 180 -2.54 -2.07 -12.68
N LEU A 181 -3.49 -1.35 -12.07
CA LEU A 181 -3.18 -0.38 -11.01
C LEU A 181 -2.36 -0.99 -9.88
N MET A 182 -2.61 -2.26 -9.51
CA MET A 182 -1.93 -2.93 -8.41
C MET A 182 -0.62 -3.58 -8.83
N TYR A 183 -0.10 -3.33 -10.04
CA TYR A 183 1.25 -3.78 -10.39
C TYR A 183 2.30 -3.07 -9.52
N GLY A 184 3.29 -3.81 -9.02
CA GLY A 184 4.25 -3.28 -8.03
C GLY A 184 5.24 -2.24 -8.55
N ASP A 185 5.24 -1.95 -9.85
CA ASP A 185 6.03 -0.90 -10.49
C ASP A 185 5.09 -0.02 -11.31
N ILE A 186 4.60 1.07 -10.70
CA ILE A 186 3.48 1.84 -11.23
C ILE A 186 3.95 2.78 -12.34
N ASP A 187 3.37 2.64 -13.54
CA ASP A 187 3.38 3.70 -14.55
C ASP A 187 2.21 4.67 -14.29
N GLY A 188 2.51 5.92 -13.92
CA GLY A 188 1.51 6.97 -13.66
C GLY A 188 0.48 7.18 -14.78
N ARG A 189 0.78 6.77 -16.02
CA ARG A 189 -0.13 6.88 -17.18
C ARG A 189 -1.21 5.80 -17.23
N LEU A 190 -1.04 4.71 -16.47
CA LEU A 190 -1.97 3.57 -16.40
C LEU A 190 -2.65 3.44 -15.03
N ALA A 191 -2.37 4.36 -14.10
CA ALA A 191 -2.73 4.26 -12.70
C ALA A 191 -4.17 4.71 -12.38
N PHE A 192 -5.16 4.05 -12.99
CA PHE A 192 -6.58 4.23 -12.67
C PHE A 192 -7.20 2.92 -12.20
N ILE A 193 -8.20 3.03 -11.33
CA ILE A 193 -8.90 1.86 -10.80
C ILE A 193 -9.75 1.27 -11.91
N SER A 194 -9.56 -0.02 -12.17
CA SER A 194 -10.28 -0.75 -13.21
C SER A 194 -11.34 -1.68 -12.61
N LYS A 195 -12.21 -2.23 -13.47
CA LYS A 195 -13.12 -3.31 -13.07
C LYS A 195 -12.37 -4.53 -12.50
N GLY A 196 -11.20 -4.86 -13.02
CA GLY A 196 -10.41 -5.99 -12.51
C GLY A 196 -10.02 -5.81 -11.04
N ASN A 197 -9.71 -4.57 -10.64
CA ASN A 197 -9.42 -4.26 -9.23
C ASN A 197 -10.67 -4.43 -8.36
N LEU A 198 -11.86 -4.04 -8.86
CA LEU A 198 -13.13 -4.23 -8.15
C LEU A 198 -13.55 -5.71 -8.04
N ASP A 199 -13.28 -6.51 -9.07
CA ASP A 199 -13.54 -7.94 -9.07
C ASP A 199 -12.64 -8.65 -8.06
N ALA A 200 -11.34 -8.31 -8.03
CA ALA A 200 -10.38 -8.81 -7.03
C ALA A 200 -10.79 -8.42 -5.60
N LEU A 201 -11.20 -7.16 -5.40
CA LEU A 201 -11.69 -6.69 -4.10
C LEU A 201 -12.94 -7.45 -3.66
N SER A 202 -13.90 -7.61 -4.56
CA SER A 202 -15.14 -8.34 -4.27
C SER A 202 -14.88 -9.80 -3.91
N ALA A 203 -13.94 -10.45 -4.61
CA ALA A 203 -13.52 -11.81 -4.29
C ALA A 203 -12.89 -11.90 -2.89
N LEU A 204 -11.98 -10.98 -2.56
CA LEU A 204 -11.33 -10.88 -1.25
C LEU A 204 -12.38 -10.73 -0.13
N TYR A 205 -13.28 -9.76 -0.27
CA TYR A 205 -14.30 -9.48 0.75
C TYR A 205 -15.38 -10.55 0.81
N ASN A 206 -15.51 -11.41 -0.21
CA ASN A 206 -16.33 -12.61 -0.14
C ASN A 206 -15.62 -13.80 0.55
N GLY A 207 -14.40 -13.60 1.04
CA GLY A 207 -13.62 -14.59 1.78
C GLY A 207 -12.75 -15.51 0.93
N LYS A 208 -12.55 -15.19 -0.35
CA LYS A 208 -11.51 -15.85 -1.15
C LYS A 208 -10.16 -15.23 -0.84
N ILE A 209 -9.15 -16.05 -0.55
CA ILE A 209 -7.77 -15.58 -0.46
C ILE A 209 -7.24 -15.49 -1.89
N LEU A 210 -6.78 -14.31 -2.34
CA LEU A 210 -6.37 -14.07 -3.73
C LEU A 210 -5.11 -14.84 -4.18
N SER A 211 -4.50 -15.66 -3.32
CA SER A 211 -3.48 -16.64 -3.74
C SER A 211 -4.03 -17.72 -4.69
N GLN A 212 -5.35 -17.74 -4.95
CA GLN A 212 -6.02 -18.72 -5.82
C GLN A 212 -6.31 -18.21 -7.24
N TYR A 213 -6.01 -16.94 -7.60
CA TYR A 213 -6.31 -16.40 -8.93
C TYR A 213 -5.15 -16.50 -9.95
N PHE A 214 -3.97 -16.95 -9.54
CA PHE A 214 -2.80 -17.05 -10.43
C PHE A 214 -2.61 -18.42 -11.10
N GLU A 215 -3.46 -19.42 -10.83
CA GLU A 215 -3.29 -20.77 -11.42
C GLU A 215 -4.34 -21.21 -12.45
N GLU A 216 -5.43 -20.46 -12.68
CA GLU A 216 -6.45 -20.89 -13.65
C GLU A 216 -6.69 -19.85 -14.76
N SER A 217 -5.87 -19.92 -15.81
CA SER A 217 -6.35 -19.85 -17.19
C SER A 217 -5.24 -20.23 -18.19
N VAL A 218 -4.90 -21.52 -18.27
CA VAL A 218 -4.50 -22.14 -19.54
C VAL A 218 -5.24 -23.47 -19.62
N SER A 219 -6.40 -23.44 -20.28
CA SER A 219 -7.01 -24.60 -20.91
C SER A 219 -6.81 -24.48 -22.42
#